data_AF-A0A345ZTA5-F1
#
_entry.id   AF-A0A345ZTA5-F1
#
_cell.length_a   1.000
_cell.length_b   1.000
_cell.length_c   1.000
_cell.angle_alpha   90.00
_cell.angle_beta   90.00
_cell.angle_gamma   90.00
#
_symmetry.space_group_name_H-M   'P 1'
#
loop_
_entity.id
_entity.type
_entity.pdbx_description
1 polymer ?
#
loop_
_entity_poly.entity_id
_entity_poly.type
_entity_poly.pdbx_seq_one_letter_code
_entity_poly.pdbx_strand_id
1 'polypeptide(L)'
;MEPLILARLVHFAATLTAGGTIWFALLVPRPIPAALDRRLRLLALVALALAVLSGLAWLALVAADVLGVPIAEVTPGGAWPVVTDIRFGQVAAVRLLLAVLLALLVPLARARPLQGVLALGFVALPALTGHAGALPGPAGYGAITADALHLLAAGAWLGGLPAFLLSLREAPGDPHADDRIVWTTRRFSQLAVVSVATLLGSGIINSCYLLSGTRDLLYTEYGQRLTLKLVLFAAMLAFAAVNRFRLTPALPSARARTALGRNTLAETGLGLAVLALVAVIGTLPPGGHAHSTTSTIPDDATFVHIHTAAAMADVTINPGRVGRVEIGTRLWRDDMSELAARAVTVALEPPNKNARSTIEHVAVREDDGTWRVSNVDCTQDGVWTVRLTITPREGSKIVLDAPIVIAR
;
A
#
# COMPACT_ATOMS: atom_id res chain seq x y z
N MET A 1 -10.63 4.52 13.86
CA MET A 1 -9.84 4.10 12.68
C MET A 1 -10.65 3.05 11.98
N GLU A 2 -10.89 3.17 10.67
CA GLU A 2 -11.64 2.15 9.95
C GLU A 2 -10.94 0.78 10.04
N PRO A 3 -11.70 -0.34 10.13
CA PRO A 3 -11.13 -1.68 10.25
C PRO A 3 -10.11 -2.02 9.16
N LEU A 4 -10.36 -1.56 7.93
CA LEU A 4 -9.48 -1.76 6.79
C LEU A 4 -8.11 -1.09 6.97
N ILE A 5 -8.11 0.17 7.42
CA ILE A 5 -6.87 0.93 7.67
C ILE A 5 -6.04 0.26 8.76
N LEU A 6 -6.68 -0.22 9.82
CA LEU A 6 -6.00 -0.92 10.91
C LEU A 6 -5.39 -2.25 10.42
N ALA A 7 -6.15 -3.05 9.67
CA ALA A 7 -5.66 -4.30 9.10
C ALA A 7 -4.43 -4.06 8.21
N ARG A 8 -4.49 -3.04 7.33
CA ARG A 8 -3.36 -2.64 6.47
C ARG A 8 -2.13 -2.21 7.26
N LEU A 9 -2.31 -1.34 8.26
CA LEU A 9 -1.21 -0.86 9.11
C LEU A 9 -0.50 -2.03 9.80
N VAL A 10 -1.26 -2.90 10.48
CA VAL A 10 -0.71 -4.07 11.17
C VAL A 10 -0.02 -4.98 10.16
N HIS A 11 -0.63 -5.19 8.99
CA HIS A 11 -0.08 -6.06 7.96
C HIS A 11 1.25 -5.55 7.39
N PHE A 12 1.35 -4.26 7.07
CA PHE A 12 2.59 -3.66 6.59
C PHE A 12 3.68 -3.70 7.67
N ALA A 13 3.36 -3.27 8.89
CA ALA A 13 4.33 -3.27 9.99
C ALA A 13 4.85 -4.69 10.29
N ALA A 14 3.96 -5.67 10.33
CA ALA A 14 4.29 -7.08 10.56
C ALA A 14 5.14 -7.67 9.42
N THR A 15 4.76 -7.41 8.16
CA THR A 15 5.49 -7.89 6.98
C THR A 15 6.92 -7.34 6.94
N LEU A 16 7.08 -6.01 7.12
CA LEU A 16 8.39 -5.38 7.13
C LEU A 16 9.22 -5.85 8.32
N THR A 17 8.65 -5.96 9.51
CA THR A 17 9.35 -6.44 10.71
C THR A 17 9.84 -7.89 10.54
N ALA A 18 9.02 -8.78 9.96
CA ALA A 18 9.41 -10.16 9.69
C ALA A 18 10.58 -10.23 8.69
N GLY A 19 10.44 -9.60 7.52
CA GLY A 19 11.48 -9.59 6.49
C GLY A 19 12.77 -8.92 6.97
N GLY A 20 12.66 -7.76 7.60
CA GLY A 20 13.78 -7.01 8.18
C GLY A 20 14.51 -7.78 9.28
N THR A 21 13.80 -8.49 10.16
CA THR A 21 14.43 -9.33 11.19
C THR A 21 15.18 -10.51 10.56
N ILE A 22 14.63 -11.14 9.53
CA ILE A 22 15.28 -12.24 8.80
C ILE A 22 16.56 -11.74 8.10
N TRP A 23 16.49 -10.63 7.36
CA TRP A 23 17.66 -10.05 6.69
C TRP A 23 18.68 -9.53 7.69
N PHE A 24 18.25 -8.94 8.81
CA PHE A 24 19.14 -8.56 9.89
C PHE A 24 19.92 -9.77 10.39
N ALA A 25 19.25 -10.87 10.76
CA ALA A 25 19.91 -12.09 11.22
C ALA A 25 20.83 -12.74 10.16
N LEU A 26 20.52 -12.57 8.87
CA LEU A 26 21.33 -13.11 7.78
C LEU A 26 22.60 -12.28 7.49
N LEU A 27 22.46 -10.94 7.48
CA LEU A 27 23.43 -10.00 6.94
C LEU A 27 24.24 -9.25 8.02
N VAL A 28 23.68 -9.07 9.22
CA VAL A 28 24.24 -8.15 10.21
C VAL A 28 25.11 -8.85 11.25
N PRO A 29 24.67 -9.79 12.14
CA PRO A 29 25.51 -10.27 13.22
C PRO A 29 26.21 -11.63 12.97
N ARG A 30 27.51 -11.81 13.29
CA ARG A 30 28.30 -13.05 13.21
C ARG A 30 29.50 -13.04 14.18
N PRO A 31 29.62 -14.04 15.09
CA PRO A 31 28.59 -15.01 15.46
C PRO A 31 27.45 -14.34 16.26
N ILE A 32 26.21 -14.83 16.10
CA ILE A 32 25.04 -14.35 16.84
C ILE A 32 24.97 -15.10 18.18
N PRO A 33 24.97 -14.41 19.34
CA PRO A 33 24.75 -15.06 20.62
C PRO A 33 23.40 -15.80 20.66
N ALA A 34 23.37 -17.00 21.25
CA ALA A 34 22.17 -17.84 21.27
C ALA A 34 20.93 -17.14 21.87
N ALA A 35 21.13 -16.30 22.90
CA ALA A 35 20.06 -15.52 23.50
C ALA A 35 19.47 -14.47 22.55
N LEU A 36 20.31 -13.78 21.77
CA LEU A 36 19.87 -12.83 20.76
C LEU A 36 19.16 -13.57 19.61
N ASP A 37 19.73 -14.66 19.13
CA ASP A 37 19.14 -15.47 18.07
C ASP A 37 17.74 -16.00 18.44
N ARG A 38 17.52 -16.43 19.69
CA ARG A 38 16.18 -16.80 20.18
C ARG A 38 15.20 -15.63 20.15
N ARG A 39 15.63 -14.43 20.56
CA ARG A 39 14.79 -13.22 20.55
C ARG A 39 14.45 -12.78 19.12
N LEU A 40 15.41 -12.85 18.20
CA LEU A 40 15.19 -12.54 16.78
C LEU A 40 14.22 -13.54 16.14
N ARG A 41 14.36 -14.84 16.43
CA ARG A 41 13.40 -15.86 15.97
C ARG A 41 11.99 -15.61 16.50
N LEU A 42 11.86 -15.33 17.79
CA LEU A 42 10.56 -15.01 18.39
C LEU A 42 9.93 -13.77 17.75
N LEU A 43 10.72 -12.70 17.57
CA LEU A 43 10.26 -11.49 16.89
C LEU A 43 9.77 -11.77 15.47
N ALA A 44 10.54 -12.54 14.68
CA ALA A 44 10.14 -12.92 13.33
C ALA A 44 8.86 -13.78 13.33
N LEU A 45 8.73 -14.76 14.23
CA LEU A 45 7.55 -15.61 14.32
C LEU A 45 6.29 -14.84 14.74
N VAL A 46 6.41 -13.93 15.73
CA VAL A 46 5.30 -13.05 16.14
C VAL A 46 4.90 -12.14 14.98
N ALA A 47 5.87 -11.54 14.28
CA ALA A 47 5.60 -10.70 13.12
C ALA A 47 4.94 -11.50 11.98
N LEU A 48 5.37 -12.73 11.70
CA LEU A 48 4.72 -13.60 10.70
C LEU A 48 3.29 -13.98 11.11
N ALA A 49 3.05 -14.32 12.37
CA ALA A 49 1.72 -14.61 12.87
C ALA A 49 0.78 -13.39 12.73
N LEU A 50 1.26 -12.20 13.11
CA LEU A 50 0.51 -10.95 12.93
C LEU A 50 0.26 -10.66 11.45
N ALA A 51 1.23 -10.92 10.56
CA ALA A 51 1.05 -10.73 9.12
C ALA A 51 -0.01 -11.68 8.54
N VAL A 52 -0.06 -12.94 8.99
CA VAL A 52 -1.10 -13.91 8.61
C VAL A 52 -2.47 -13.44 9.09
N LEU A 53 -2.62 -13.11 10.38
CA LEU A 53 -3.90 -12.70 10.96
C LEU A 53 -4.44 -11.42 10.31
N SER A 54 -3.59 -10.40 10.18
CA SER A 54 -3.96 -9.14 9.52
C SER A 54 -4.19 -9.30 8.02
N GLY A 55 -3.47 -10.20 7.35
CA GLY A 55 -3.66 -10.50 5.92
C GLY A 55 -4.98 -11.20 5.65
N LEU A 56 -5.36 -12.16 6.49
CA LEU A 56 -6.67 -12.81 6.44
C LEU A 56 -7.80 -11.82 6.73
N ALA A 57 -7.64 -10.96 7.74
CA ALA A 57 -8.62 -9.91 8.05
C ALA A 57 -8.78 -8.92 6.88
N TRP A 58 -7.67 -8.49 6.27
CA TRP A 58 -7.70 -7.61 5.10
C TRP A 58 -8.37 -8.29 3.91
N LEU A 59 -8.03 -9.55 3.61
CA LEU A 59 -8.66 -10.32 2.54
C LEU A 59 -10.18 -10.48 2.76
N ALA A 60 -10.61 -10.75 3.99
CA ALA A 60 -12.03 -10.85 4.33
C ALA A 60 -12.77 -9.51 4.18
N LEU A 61 -12.14 -8.40 4.56
CA LEU A 61 -12.70 -7.05 4.38
C LEU A 61 -12.82 -6.70 2.89
N VAL A 62 -11.82 -7.03 2.08
CA VAL A 62 -11.89 -6.85 0.63
C VAL A 62 -12.97 -7.76 0.03
N ALA A 63 -13.05 -9.01 0.46
CA ALA A 63 -14.10 -9.91 -0.02
C ALA A 63 -15.51 -9.40 0.32
N ALA A 64 -15.72 -8.88 1.52
CA ALA A 64 -16.99 -8.26 1.93
C ALA A 64 -17.37 -7.09 1.01
N ASP A 65 -16.40 -6.21 0.74
CA ASP A 65 -16.56 -5.06 -0.14
C ASP A 65 -16.91 -5.47 -1.59
N VAL A 66 -16.14 -6.41 -2.16
CA VAL A 66 -16.37 -6.92 -3.52
C VAL A 66 -17.72 -7.64 -3.66
N LEU A 67 -18.14 -8.38 -2.63
CA LEU A 67 -19.41 -9.10 -2.64
C LEU A 67 -20.61 -8.19 -2.30
N GLY A 68 -20.37 -6.99 -1.77
CA GLY A 68 -21.41 -6.07 -1.32
C GLY A 68 -22.20 -6.58 -0.10
N VAL A 69 -21.57 -7.40 0.75
CA VAL A 69 -22.22 -8.02 1.93
C VAL A 69 -21.49 -7.66 3.23
N PRO A 70 -22.16 -7.69 4.39
CA PRO A 70 -21.48 -7.56 5.67
C PRO A 70 -20.39 -8.63 5.85
N ILE A 71 -19.29 -8.31 6.53
CA ILE A 71 -18.18 -9.27 6.74
C ILE A 71 -18.62 -10.58 7.43
N ALA A 72 -19.68 -10.53 8.25
CA ALA A 72 -20.25 -11.70 8.92
C ALA A 72 -20.88 -12.72 7.94
N GLU A 73 -21.25 -12.27 6.73
CA GLU A 73 -21.85 -13.10 5.69
C GLU A 73 -20.81 -13.62 4.68
N VAL A 74 -19.54 -13.23 4.82
CA VAL A 74 -18.45 -13.72 3.96
C VAL A 74 -18.12 -15.16 4.34
N THR A 75 -18.59 -16.10 3.51
CA THR A 75 -18.26 -17.52 3.65
C THR A 75 -16.98 -17.87 2.88
N PRO A 76 -16.23 -18.92 3.28
CA PRO A 76 -15.05 -19.37 2.53
C PRO A 76 -15.35 -19.69 1.06
N GLY A 77 -16.53 -20.26 0.78
CA GLY A 77 -16.97 -20.53 -0.59
C GLY A 77 -17.28 -19.25 -1.37
N GLY A 78 -17.91 -18.27 -0.74
CA GLY A 78 -18.20 -16.96 -1.35
C GLY A 78 -16.95 -16.11 -1.60
N ALA A 79 -15.92 -16.25 -0.77
CA ALA A 79 -14.64 -15.56 -0.95
C ALA A 79 -13.73 -16.23 -2.00
N TRP A 80 -14.05 -17.44 -2.47
CA TRP A 80 -13.19 -18.16 -3.41
C TRP A 80 -12.95 -17.41 -4.73
N PRO A 81 -13.96 -16.84 -5.41
CA PRO A 81 -13.74 -16.03 -6.62
C PRO A 81 -12.88 -14.78 -6.36
N VAL A 82 -12.98 -14.18 -5.17
CA VAL A 82 -12.11 -13.05 -4.78
C VAL A 82 -10.65 -13.49 -4.70
N VAL A 83 -10.38 -14.72 -4.27
CA VAL A 83 -9.02 -15.26 -4.20
C VAL A 83 -8.49 -15.69 -5.57
N THR A 84 -9.32 -16.28 -6.42
CA THR A 84 -8.88 -16.85 -7.70
C THR A 84 -8.91 -15.88 -8.86
N ASP A 85 -9.87 -14.95 -8.87
CA ASP A 85 -10.17 -14.14 -10.07
C ASP A 85 -9.69 -12.70 -9.92
N ILE A 86 -9.36 -12.27 -8.69
CA ILE A 86 -8.87 -10.92 -8.40
C ILE A 86 -7.39 -10.99 -8.05
N ARG A 87 -6.58 -10.15 -8.72
CA ARG A 87 -5.14 -10.09 -8.53
C ARG A 87 -4.74 -9.88 -7.07
N PHE A 88 -5.45 -9.00 -6.36
CA PHE A 88 -5.25 -8.81 -4.92
C PHE A 88 -5.36 -10.12 -4.14
N GLY A 89 -6.41 -10.92 -4.41
CA GLY A 89 -6.63 -12.20 -3.76
C GLY A 89 -5.56 -13.23 -4.08
N GLN A 90 -5.12 -13.32 -5.34
CA GLN A 90 -4.04 -14.19 -5.78
C GLN A 90 -2.72 -13.85 -5.06
N VAL A 91 -2.36 -12.57 -5.01
CA VAL A 91 -1.15 -12.09 -4.32
C VAL A 91 -1.26 -12.33 -2.80
N ALA A 92 -2.43 -12.09 -2.21
CA ALA A 92 -2.67 -12.38 -0.80
C ALA A 92 -2.47 -13.87 -0.48
N ALA A 93 -2.98 -14.77 -1.32
CA ALA A 93 -2.83 -16.21 -1.15
C ALA A 93 -1.35 -16.65 -1.21
N VAL A 94 -0.59 -16.18 -2.20
CA VAL A 94 0.85 -16.49 -2.31
C VAL A 94 1.61 -15.94 -1.09
N ARG A 95 1.27 -14.74 -0.62
CA ARG A 95 1.92 -14.15 0.56
C ARG A 95 1.59 -14.88 1.86
N LEU A 96 0.36 -15.38 2.02
CA LEU A 96 -0.01 -16.25 3.15
C LEU A 96 0.79 -17.55 3.13
N LEU A 97 0.93 -18.18 1.96
CA LEU A 97 1.78 -19.37 1.80
C LEU A 97 3.24 -19.08 2.17
N LEU A 98 3.82 -17.98 1.67
CA LEU A 98 5.19 -17.58 2.01
C LEU A 98 5.35 -17.30 3.51
N ALA A 99 4.36 -16.67 4.16
CA ALA A 99 4.41 -16.42 5.60
C ALA A 99 4.43 -17.72 6.42
N VAL A 100 3.62 -18.71 6.03
CA VAL A 100 3.61 -20.04 6.67
C VAL A 100 4.93 -20.77 6.43
N LEU A 101 5.44 -20.80 5.20
CA LEU A 101 6.73 -21.43 4.88
C LEU A 101 7.87 -20.77 5.66
N LEU A 102 7.89 -19.44 5.74
CA LEU A 102 8.87 -18.70 6.55
C LEU A 102 8.75 -19.07 8.04
N ALA A 103 7.54 -19.18 8.59
CA ALA A 103 7.33 -19.54 9.99
C ALA A 103 7.88 -20.95 10.30
N LEU A 104 7.73 -21.89 9.37
CA LEU A 104 8.31 -23.24 9.48
C LEU A 104 9.85 -23.24 9.35
N LEU A 105 10.40 -22.33 8.54
CA LEU A 105 11.84 -22.27 8.28
C LEU A 105 12.62 -21.48 9.31
N VAL A 106 12.05 -20.44 9.93
CA VAL A 106 12.73 -19.56 10.92
C VAL A 106 13.45 -20.32 12.05
N PRO A 107 12.89 -21.41 12.63
CA PRO A 107 13.59 -22.22 13.62
C PRO A 107 14.87 -22.91 13.12
N LEU A 108 14.98 -23.17 11.81
CA LEU A 108 16.05 -23.94 11.17
C LEU A 108 17.22 -23.03 10.76
N ALA A 109 18.23 -22.90 11.63
CA ALA A 109 19.39 -22.02 11.38
C ALA A 109 20.13 -22.33 10.05
N ARG A 110 20.16 -23.59 9.62
CA ARG A 110 20.75 -24.01 8.33
C ARG A 110 20.03 -23.47 7.09
N ALA A 111 18.77 -23.05 7.24
CA ALA A 111 17.93 -22.54 6.16
C ALA A 111 17.97 -21.00 6.03
N ARG A 112 18.82 -20.29 6.78
CA ARG A 112 18.91 -18.82 6.76
C ARG A 112 19.04 -18.20 5.35
N PRO A 113 19.85 -18.73 4.41
CA PRO A 113 19.89 -18.20 3.06
C PRO A 113 18.53 -18.30 2.34
N LEU A 114 17.86 -19.45 2.45
CA LEU A 114 16.53 -19.68 1.88
C LEU A 114 15.47 -18.78 2.52
N GLN A 115 15.51 -18.60 3.85
CA GLN A 115 14.65 -17.64 4.55
C GLN A 115 14.80 -16.23 3.97
N GLY A 116 16.04 -15.79 3.72
CA GLY A 116 16.34 -14.49 3.12
C GLY A 116 15.74 -14.33 1.73
N VAL A 117 15.82 -15.38 0.89
CA VAL A 117 15.24 -15.39 -0.46
C VAL A 117 13.71 -15.38 -0.42
N LEU A 118 13.09 -16.22 0.40
CA LEU A 118 11.62 -16.25 0.53
C LEU A 118 11.07 -14.94 1.12
N ALA A 119 11.83 -14.30 2.00
CA ALA A 119 11.48 -12.98 2.53
C ALA A 119 11.47 -11.89 1.44
N LEU A 120 12.28 -12.01 0.37
CA LEU A 120 12.21 -11.09 -0.78
C LEU A 120 10.83 -11.13 -1.42
N GLY A 121 10.35 -12.32 -1.77
CA GLY A 121 9.01 -12.49 -2.34
C GLY A 121 7.92 -12.02 -1.38
N PHE A 122 8.00 -12.39 -0.10
CA PHE A 122 7.00 -12.04 0.90
C PHE A 122 6.82 -10.52 1.07
N VAL A 123 7.93 -9.76 1.04
CA VAL A 123 7.94 -8.30 1.19
C VAL A 123 7.65 -7.57 -0.12
N ALA A 124 8.14 -8.07 -1.27
CA ALA A 124 8.03 -7.37 -2.56
C ALA A 124 6.71 -7.63 -3.31
N LEU A 125 6.06 -8.78 -3.10
CA LEU A 125 4.84 -9.15 -3.82
C LEU A 125 3.69 -8.11 -3.80
N PRO A 126 3.48 -7.30 -2.74
CA PRO A 126 2.48 -6.23 -2.78
C PRO A 126 2.70 -5.22 -3.90
N ALA A 127 3.90 -5.08 -4.46
CA ALA A 127 4.15 -4.21 -5.61
C ALA A 127 3.40 -4.65 -6.88
N LEU A 128 2.94 -5.91 -6.94
CA LEU A 128 2.06 -6.39 -8.00
C LEU A 128 0.60 -5.94 -7.83
N THR A 129 0.25 -5.40 -6.66
CA THR A 129 -1.11 -4.97 -6.31
C THR A 129 -1.15 -3.45 -6.17
N GLY A 130 -2.18 -2.82 -6.75
CA GLY A 130 -2.31 -1.35 -6.77
C GLY A 130 -1.72 -0.70 -8.02
N HIS A 131 -1.61 0.63 -8.02
CA HIS A 131 -1.29 1.46 -9.21
C HIS A 131 -0.11 0.96 -10.04
N ALA A 132 0.97 0.51 -9.41
CA ALA A 132 2.13 -0.02 -10.12
C ALA A 132 1.80 -1.26 -10.96
N GLY A 133 1.02 -2.19 -10.40
CA GLY A 133 0.53 -3.38 -11.10
C GLY A 133 -0.52 -3.08 -12.18
N ALA A 134 -1.17 -1.92 -12.07
CA ALA A 134 -2.23 -1.45 -12.96
C ALA A 134 -1.72 -0.59 -14.13
N LEU A 135 -0.42 -0.54 -14.45
CA LEU A 135 0.05 0.10 -15.68
C LEU A 135 0.41 -0.97 -16.74
N PRO A 136 -0.05 -0.86 -18.00
CA PRO A 136 0.32 -1.81 -19.05
C PRO A 136 1.71 -1.50 -19.63
N GLY A 137 2.34 -2.53 -20.20
CA GLY A 137 3.58 -2.39 -20.98
C GLY A 137 4.82 -2.00 -20.16
N PRO A 138 5.87 -1.43 -20.82
CA PRO A 138 7.15 -1.13 -20.19
C PRO A 138 7.07 -0.18 -18.97
N ALA A 139 6.12 0.76 -18.97
CA ALA A 139 5.89 1.67 -17.86
C ALA A 139 5.41 0.94 -16.58
N GLY A 140 4.56 -0.09 -16.75
CA GLY A 140 4.15 -0.96 -15.65
C GLY A 140 5.30 -1.73 -15.02
N TYR A 141 6.18 -2.31 -15.82
CA TYR A 141 7.37 -2.99 -15.28
C TYR A 141 8.27 -2.05 -14.48
N GLY A 142 8.42 -0.80 -14.93
CA GLY A 142 9.16 0.23 -14.22
C GLY A 142 8.53 0.58 -12.85
N ALA A 143 7.21 0.81 -12.83
CA ALA A 143 6.48 1.12 -11.61
C ALA A 143 6.50 -0.05 -10.60
N ILE A 144 6.25 -1.28 -11.06
CA ILE A 144 6.31 -2.50 -10.21
C ILE A 144 7.71 -2.67 -9.62
N THR A 145 8.75 -2.48 -10.44
CA THR A 145 10.13 -2.63 -9.97
C THR A 145 10.49 -1.57 -8.94
N ALA A 146 10.11 -0.31 -9.19
CA ALA A 146 10.35 0.77 -8.24
C ALA A 146 9.63 0.51 -6.91
N ASP A 147 8.36 0.09 -6.94
CA ASP A 147 7.60 -0.20 -5.73
C ASP A 147 8.13 -1.42 -4.97
N ALA A 148 8.51 -2.48 -5.69
CA ALA A 148 9.17 -3.66 -5.09
C ALA A 148 10.48 -3.26 -4.40
N LEU A 149 11.33 -2.46 -5.06
CA LEU A 149 12.56 -1.95 -4.48
C LEU A 149 12.30 -1.05 -3.27
N HIS A 150 11.25 -0.22 -3.32
CA HIS A 150 10.82 0.62 -2.20
C HIS A 150 10.45 -0.23 -0.97
N LEU A 151 9.62 -1.26 -1.17
CA LEU A 151 9.17 -2.17 -0.10
C LEU A 151 10.34 -2.98 0.48
N LEU A 152 11.22 -3.51 -0.37
CA LEU A 152 12.41 -4.24 0.07
C LEU A 152 13.35 -3.35 0.90
N ALA A 153 13.59 -2.12 0.46
CA ALA A 153 14.42 -1.17 1.18
C ALA A 153 13.76 -0.71 2.51
N ALA A 154 12.45 -0.49 2.52
CA ALA A 154 11.69 -0.24 3.75
C ALA A 154 11.79 -1.44 4.72
N GLY A 155 11.68 -2.66 4.23
CA GLY A 155 11.81 -3.87 5.05
C GLY A 155 13.22 -4.03 5.62
N ALA A 156 14.25 -3.80 4.82
CA ALA A 156 15.65 -3.93 5.24
C ALA A 156 16.06 -2.89 6.29
N TRP A 157 15.62 -1.63 6.14
CA TRP A 157 15.94 -0.57 7.08
C TRP A 157 14.92 -0.45 8.22
N LEU A 158 13.69 -0.02 7.92
CA LEU A 158 12.66 0.21 8.93
C LEU A 158 12.27 -1.11 9.62
N GLY A 159 12.05 -2.17 8.85
CA GLY A 159 11.73 -3.50 9.38
C GLY A 159 12.86 -4.14 10.21
N GLY A 160 14.12 -3.71 9.98
CA GLY A 160 15.29 -4.16 10.73
C GLY A 160 15.52 -3.43 12.06
N LEU A 161 14.88 -2.27 12.29
CA LEU A 161 15.08 -1.47 13.51
C LEU A 161 14.74 -2.22 14.80
N PRO A 162 13.64 -3.00 14.90
CA PRO A 162 13.33 -3.75 16.12
C PRO A 162 14.38 -4.83 16.42
N ALA A 163 14.89 -5.51 15.39
CA ALA A 163 15.98 -6.48 15.51
C ALA A 163 17.28 -5.82 15.97
N PHE A 164 17.60 -4.63 15.41
CA PHE A 164 18.74 -3.83 15.84
C PHE A 164 18.59 -3.38 17.30
N LEU A 165 17.41 -2.92 17.73
CA LEU A 165 17.15 -2.53 19.12
C LEU A 165 17.34 -3.69 20.10
N LEU A 166 16.94 -4.91 19.72
CA LEU A 166 17.20 -6.12 20.51
C LEU A 166 18.71 -6.43 20.61
N SER A 167 19.47 -6.16 19.56
CA SER A 167 20.93 -6.38 19.54
C SER A 167 21.71 -5.41 20.43
N LEU A 168 21.15 -4.23 20.73
CA LEU A 168 21.72 -3.27 21.67
C LEU A 168 21.55 -3.68 23.14
N ARG A 169 20.68 -4.66 23.43
CA ARG A 169 20.43 -5.16 24.79
C ARG A 169 21.34 -6.36 25.06
N GLU A 170 22.40 -6.15 25.84
CA GLU A 170 23.38 -7.20 26.16
C GLU A 170 22.89 -8.22 27.19
N ALA A 171 23.55 -9.39 27.17
CA ALA A 171 23.60 -10.30 28.29
C ALA A 171 24.80 -9.90 29.18
N PRO A 172 24.63 -9.76 30.51
CA PRO A 172 25.73 -9.40 31.41
C PRO A 172 26.91 -10.36 31.31
N GLY A 173 28.15 -9.83 31.31
CA GLY A 173 29.38 -10.63 31.48
C GLY A 173 29.98 -11.25 30.22
N ASP A 174 29.58 -10.81 29.01
CA ASP A 174 30.17 -11.29 27.76
C ASP A 174 31.40 -10.46 27.34
N PRO A 175 32.61 -11.04 27.29
CA PRO A 175 33.85 -10.31 27.00
C PRO A 175 33.91 -9.68 25.60
N HIS A 176 33.10 -10.14 24.65
CA HIS A 176 33.09 -9.67 23.25
C HIS A 176 31.90 -8.75 22.95
N ALA A 177 31.18 -8.28 23.97
CA ALA A 177 29.96 -7.53 23.76
C ALA A 177 30.19 -6.18 23.06
N ASP A 178 31.21 -5.44 23.50
CA ASP A 178 31.56 -4.13 22.93
C ASP A 178 31.93 -4.22 21.44
N ASP A 179 32.81 -5.16 21.06
CA ASP A 179 33.21 -5.39 19.67
C ASP A 179 32.01 -5.78 18.80
N ARG A 180 31.15 -6.66 19.31
CA ARG A 180 29.93 -7.06 18.58
C ARG A 180 28.98 -5.90 18.38
N ILE A 181 28.79 -5.02 19.36
CA ILE A 181 27.91 -3.85 19.21
C ILE A 181 28.47 -2.88 18.18
N VAL A 182 29.77 -2.59 18.22
CA VAL A 182 30.43 -1.72 17.24
C VAL A 182 30.24 -2.29 15.83
N TRP A 183 30.52 -3.58 15.66
CA TRP A 183 30.43 -4.21 14.34
C TRP A 183 28.98 -4.35 13.85
N THR A 184 28.04 -4.76 14.71
CA THR A 184 26.60 -4.85 14.40
C THR A 184 26.05 -3.49 14.00
N THR A 185 26.39 -2.43 14.73
CA THR A 185 25.96 -1.06 14.43
C THR A 185 26.52 -0.58 13.09
N ARG A 186 27.80 -0.84 12.80
CA ARG A 186 28.42 -0.47 11.51
C ARG A 186 27.78 -1.21 10.34
N ARG A 187 27.55 -2.52 10.46
CA ARG A 187 26.91 -3.34 9.42
C ARG A 187 25.47 -2.92 9.17
N PHE A 188 24.70 -2.70 10.22
CA PHE A 188 23.33 -2.22 10.08
C PHE A 188 23.29 -0.80 9.50
N SER A 189 24.21 0.10 9.89
CA SER A 189 24.32 1.43 9.29
C SER A 189 24.64 1.39 7.79
N GLN A 190 25.47 0.45 7.32
CA GLN A 190 25.73 0.25 5.89
C GLN A 190 24.47 -0.21 5.14
N LEU A 191 23.75 -1.18 5.69
CA LEU A 191 22.47 -1.64 5.13
C LEU A 191 21.45 -0.50 5.07
N ALA A 192 21.37 0.31 6.12
CA ALA A 192 20.48 1.47 6.19
C ALA A 192 20.82 2.52 5.12
N VAL A 193 22.10 2.83 4.86
CA VAL A 193 22.50 3.79 3.81
C VAL A 193 22.06 3.31 2.42
N VAL A 194 22.31 2.04 2.08
CA VAL A 194 21.86 1.47 0.81
C VAL A 194 20.34 1.52 0.70
N SER A 195 19.64 1.15 1.79
CA SER A 195 18.17 1.19 1.83
C SER A 195 17.63 2.61 1.67
N VAL A 196 18.21 3.61 2.32
CA VAL A 196 17.81 5.02 2.18
C VAL A 196 18.00 5.51 0.76
N ALA A 197 19.14 5.20 0.13
CA ALA A 197 19.39 5.57 -1.27
C ALA A 197 18.34 4.94 -2.21
N THR A 198 18.04 3.65 -2.02
CA THR A 198 17.01 2.94 -2.77
C THR A 198 15.62 3.52 -2.53
N LEU A 199 15.26 3.86 -1.29
CA LEU A 199 13.97 4.48 -0.93
C LEU A 199 13.78 5.85 -1.59
N LEU A 200 14.83 6.68 -1.61
CA LEU A 200 14.82 7.97 -2.29
C LEU A 200 14.62 7.79 -3.80
N GLY A 201 15.44 6.95 -4.44
CA GLY A 201 15.35 6.71 -5.88
C GLY A 201 14.00 6.13 -6.30
N SER A 202 13.57 5.04 -5.66
CA SER A 202 12.26 4.43 -5.93
C SER A 202 11.10 5.35 -5.57
N GLY A 203 11.19 6.13 -4.48
CA GLY A 203 10.16 7.08 -4.07
C GLY A 203 9.97 8.21 -5.07
N ILE A 204 11.06 8.71 -5.67
CA ILE A 204 11.00 9.69 -6.76
C ILE A 204 10.30 9.08 -7.98
N ILE A 205 10.72 7.88 -8.40
CA ILE A 205 10.12 7.18 -9.54
C ILE A 205 8.62 6.95 -9.32
N ASN A 206 8.23 6.45 -8.15
CA ASN A 206 6.82 6.27 -7.79
C ASN A 206 6.07 7.61 -7.81
N SER A 207 6.65 8.68 -7.29
CA SER A 207 6.01 10.01 -7.30
C SER A 207 5.77 10.52 -8.72
N CYS A 208 6.69 10.26 -9.66
CA CYS A 208 6.52 10.62 -11.08
C CYS A 208 5.37 9.85 -11.75
N TYR A 209 5.08 8.62 -11.32
CA TYR A 209 3.95 7.85 -11.83
C TYR A 209 2.61 8.22 -11.17
N LEU A 210 2.62 8.69 -9.93
CA LEU A 210 1.39 8.92 -9.15
C LEU A 210 0.88 10.38 -9.15
N LEU A 211 1.71 11.36 -9.51
CA LEU A 211 1.36 12.78 -9.48
C LEU A 211 1.36 13.36 -10.90
N SER A 212 0.30 14.09 -11.27
CA SER A 212 0.22 14.80 -12.56
C SER A 212 0.93 16.16 -12.52
N GLY A 213 1.12 16.75 -11.33
CA GLY A 213 1.93 17.95 -11.15
C GLY A 213 2.23 18.30 -9.69
N THR A 214 3.09 19.31 -9.47
CA THR A 214 3.50 19.77 -8.11
C THR A 214 2.38 20.46 -7.34
N ARG A 215 1.33 20.95 -8.03
CA ARG A 215 0.14 21.53 -7.38
C ARG A 215 -0.66 20.47 -6.62
N ASP A 216 -0.68 19.23 -7.09
CA ASP A 216 -1.42 18.14 -6.45
C ASP A 216 -0.91 17.87 -5.04
N LEU A 217 0.37 18.12 -4.78
CA LEU A 217 1.00 17.97 -3.45
C LEU A 217 0.40 18.89 -2.38
N LEU A 218 -0.09 20.06 -2.77
CA LEU A 218 -0.55 21.09 -1.83
C LEU A 218 -2.07 21.10 -1.68
N TYR A 219 -2.80 20.82 -2.76
CA TYR A 219 -4.25 21.05 -2.82
C TYR A 219 -5.10 19.77 -2.77
N THR A 220 -4.49 18.58 -2.90
CA THR A 220 -5.24 17.31 -2.77
C THR A 220 -5.01 16.66 -1.41
N GLU A 221 -6.01 15.96 -0.87
CA GLU A 221 -5.83 15.17 0.35
C GLU A 221 -4.71 14.14 0.21
N TYR A 222 -4.59 13.53 -0.96
CA TYR A 222 -3.52 12.60 -1.31
C TYR A 222 -2.14 13.27 -1.17
N GLY A 223 -1.97 14.43 -1.79
CA GLY A 223 -0.73 15.20 -1.77
C GLY A 223 -0.34 15.71 -0.39
N GLN A 224 -1.31 16.15 0.41
CA GLN A 224 -1.06 16.61 1.78
C GLN A 224 -0.57 15.46 2.68
N ARG A 225 -1.20 14.28 2.59
CA ARG A 225 -0.76 13.07 3.33
C ARG A 225 0.61 12.60 2.85
N LEU A 226 0.90 12.68 1.56
CA LEU A 226 2.22 12.38 1.00
C LEU A 226 3.28 13.39 1.51
N THR A 227 2.95 14.68 1.56
CA THR A 227 3.85 15.72 2.10
C THR A 227 4.17 15.45 3.56
N LEU A 228 3.18 15.09 4.38
CA LEU A 228 3.42 14.71 5.77
C LEU A 228 4.32 13.46 5.88
N LYS A 229 4.13 12.45 5.00
CA LYS A 229 5.03 11.29 4.92
C LYS A 229 6.48 11.71 4.64
N LEU A 230 6.70 12.66 3.73
CA LEU A 230 8.03 13.19 3.42
C LEU A 230 8.67 13.94 4.60
N VAL A 231 7.88 14.73 5.34
CA VAL A 231 8.35 15.42 6.56
C VAL A 231 8.78 14.42 7.63
N LEU A 232 7.96 13.39 7.89
CA LEU A 232 8.31 12.33 8.84
C LEU A 232 9.57 11.56 8.39
N PHE A 233 9.68 11.27 7.09
CA PHE A 233 10.86 10.63 6.52
C PHE A 233 12.12 11.48 6.71
N ALA A 234 12.05 12.80 6.48
CA ALA A 234 13.17 13.71 6.73
C ALA A 234 13.58 13.73 8.21
N ALA A 235 12.61 13.69 9.14
CA ALA A 235 12.88 13.55 10.56
C ALA A 235 13.60 12.23 10.89
N MET A 236 13.19 11.11 10.29
CA MET A 236 13.89 9.82 10.43
C MET A 236 15.34 9.91 9.92
N LEU A 237 15.58 10.56 8.78
CA LEU A 237 16.92 10.77 8.25
C LEU A 237 17.81 11.60 9.18
N ALA A 238 17.23 12.59 9.88
CA ALA A 238 17.98 13.37 10.87
C ALA A 238 18.45 12.49 12.04
N PHE A 239 17.59 11.62 12.57
CA PHE A 239 17.98 10.64 13.60
C PHE A 239 19.03 9.65 13.06
N ALA A 240 18.83 9.11 11.85
CA ALA A 240 19.78 8.19 11.24
C ALA A 240 21.16 8.84 11.00
N ALA A 241 21.19 10.12 10.62
CA ALA A 241 22.42 10.89 10.46
C ALA A 241 23.13 11.09 11.81
N VAL A 242 22.42 11.46 12.87
CA VAL A 242 22.98 11.56 14.23
C VAL A 242 23.53 10.20 14.68
N ASN A 243 22.78 9.12 14.44
CA ASN A 243 23.21 7.76 14.76
C ASN A 243 24.49 7.38 14.03
N ARG A 244 24.58 7.67 12.73
CA ARG A 244 25.73 7.33 11.89
C ARG A 244 26.98 8.17 12.19
N PHE A 245 26.83 9.49 12.26
CA PHE A 245 27.97 10.41 12.29
C PHE A 245 28.42 10.81 13.70
N ARG A 246 27.56 10.66 14.71
CA ARG A 246 27.91 11.02 16.10
C ARG A 246 27.92 9.84 17.04
N LEU A 247 26.88 9.01 17.04
CA LEU A 247 26.74 7.96 18.06
C LEU A 247 27.49 6.67 17.71
N THR A 248 27.48 6.24 16.44
CA THR A 248 28.20 5.05 15.99
C THR A 248 29.71 5.18 16.19
N PRO A 249 30.37 6.33 15.90
CA PRO A 249 31.79 6.52 16.19
C PRO A 249 32.11 6.59 17.69
N ALA A 250 31.13 6.94 18.54
CA ALA A 250 31.30 7.03 19.99
C ALA A 250 31.07 5.70 20.74
N LEU A 251 30.76 4.62 20.02
CA LEU A 251 30.73 3.27 20.59
C LEU A 251 32.15 2.79 20.93
N PRO A 252 32.33 1.98 21.99
CA PRO A 252 31.30 1.25 22.73
C PRO A 252 30.68 1.99 23.93
N SER A 253 30.90 3.30 24.10
CA SER A 253 30.46 4.02 25.31
C SER A 253 28.97 3.79 25.67
N ALA A 254 28.70 3.57 26.96
CA ALA A 254 27.35 3.28 27.46
C ALA A 254 26.35 4.41 27.17
N ARG A 255 26.83 5.67 27.19
CA ARG A 255 26.03 6.84 26.81
C ARG A 255 25.63 6.81 25.34
N ALA A 256 26.57 6.50 24.43
CA ALA A 256 26.27 6.38 23.01
C ALA A 256 25.31 5.22 22.73
N ARG A 257 25.49 4.08 23.40
CA ARG A 257 24.61 2.90 23.30
C ARG A 257 23.17 3.21 23.73
N THR A 258 23.01 3.90 24.86
CA THR A 258 21.69 4.34 25.36
C THR A 258 21.03 5.34 24.42
N ALA A 259 21.80 6.30 23.91
CA ALA A 259 21.31 7.28 22.95
C ALA A 259 20.90 6.62 21.62
N LEU A 260 21.68 5.64 21.12
CA LEU A 260 21.32 4.85 19.95
C LEU A 260 20.00 4.12 20.15
N GLY A 261 19.82 3.43 21.28
CA GLY A 261 18.55 2.74 21.58
C GLY A 261 17.34 3.68 21.59
N ARG A 262 17.49 4.88 22.18
CA ARG A 262 16.44 5.91 22.17
C ARG A 262 16.14 6.43 20.77
N ASN A 263 17.17 6.73 19.98
CA ASN A 263 17.00 7.21 18.60
C ASN A 263 16.39 6.13 17.70
N THR A 264 16.82 4.87 17.83
CA THR A 264 16.21 3.73 17.11
C THR A 264 14.74 3.55 17.48
N LEU A 265 14.37 3.73 18.75
CA LEU A 265 12.96 3.68 19.16
C LEU A 265 12.16 4.85 18.55
N ALA A 266 12.72 6.06 18.54
CA ALA A 266 12.10 7.22 17.90
C ALA A 266 11.94 7.01 16.38
N GLU A 267 12.96 6.51 15.69
CA GLU A 267 12.90 6.15 14.27
C GLU A 267 11.85 5.07 14.00
N THR A 268 11.74 4.06 14.87
CA THR A 268 10.70 3.02 14.76
C THR A 268 9.30 3.64 14.91
N GLY A 269 9.11 4.54 15.87
CA GLY A 269 7.84 5.25 16.07
C GLY A 269 7.46 6.14 14.88
N LEU A 270 8.41 6.91 14.35
CA LEU A 270 8.23 7.71 13.14
C LEU A 270 7.92 6.83 11.92
N GLY A 271 8.61 5.70 11.78
CA GLY A 271 8.33 4.74 10.72
C GLY A 271 6.94 4.11 10.84
N LEU A 272 6.46 3.80 12.05
CA LEU A 272 5.08 3.37 12.27
C LEU A 272 4.06 4.46 11.89
N ALA A 273 4.36 5.73 12.18
CA ALA A 273 3.52 6.85 11.74
C ALA A 273 3.51 6.97 10.20
N VAL A 274 4.65 6.77 9.54
CA VAL A 274 4.73 6.68 8.07
C VAL A 274 3.89 5.51 7.54
N LEU A 275 3.95 4.33 8.16
CA LEU A 275 3.12 3.19 7.75
C LEU A 275 1.63 3.44 7.98
N ALA A 276 1.25 4.17 9.03
CA ALA A 276 -0.13 4.58 9.25
C ALA A 276 -0.62 5.51 8.14
N LEU A 277 0.21 6.48 7.72
CA LEU A 277 -0.09 7.32 6.55
C LEU A 277 -0.20 6.49 5.27
N VAL A 278 0.69 5.52 5.04
CA VAL A 278 0.62 4.64 3.86
C VAL A 278 -0.66 3.79 3.87
N ALA A 279 -1.07 3.27 5.04
CA ALA A 279 -2.32 2.52 5.18
C ALA A 279 -3.55 3.37 4.83
N VAL A 280 -3.52 4.66 5.18
CA VAL A 280 -4.57 5.64 4.88
C VAL A 280 -4.51 6.14 3.42
N ILE A 281 -3.32 6.41 2.88
CA ILE A 281 -3.13 6.85 1.48
C ILE A 281 -3.60 5.76 0.53
N GLY A 282 -3.35 4.49 0.86
CA GLY A 282 -3.74 3.39 0.01
C GLY A 282 -5.25 3.10 -0.05
N THR A 283 -6.09 3.85 0.69
CA THR A 283 -7.55 3.86 0.53
C THR A 283 -8.06 5.10 -0.20
N LEU A 284 -7.18 6.02 -0.60
CA LEU A 284 -7.53 7.19 -1.40
C LEU A 284 -7.33 6.90 -2.89
N PRO A 285 -8.17 7.46 -3.77
CA PRO A 285 -7.86 7.51 -5.20
C PRO A 285 -6.57 8.34 -5.40
N PRO A 286 -5.62 7.87 -6.24
CA PRO A 286 -4.41 8.61 -6.55
C PRO A 286 -4.78 9.89 -7.33
N GLY A 287 -4.13 11.01 -7.01
CA GLY A 287 -4.40 12.28 -7.70
C GLY A 287 -4.06 12.25 -9.20
N GLY A 288 -3.12 11.40 -9.63
CA GLY A 288 -2.57 11.41 -10.98
C GLY A 288 -3.14 10.42 -12.00
N HIS A 289 -4.10 9.56 -11.64
CA HIS A 289 -4.72 8.62 -12.60
C HIS A 289 -5.91 9.26 -13.32
N ALA A 290 -5.76 10.52 -13.74
CA ALA A 290 -6.45 10.97 -14.95
C ALA A 290 -5.85 10.14 -16.08
N HIS A 291 -6.52 9.05 -16.43
CA HIS A 291 -6.13 8.27 -17.60
C HIS A 291 -6.06 9.24 -18.78
N SER A 292 -5.03 9.06 -19.63
CA SER A 292 -5.11 9.52 -21.00
C SER A 292 -6.26 8.77 -21.65
N THR A 293 -7.48 9.25 -21.44
CA THR A 293 -8.64 8.84 -22.19
C THR A 293 -8.23 8.97 -23.66
N THR A 294 -8.28 7.87 -24.41
CA THR A 294 -8.04 7.91 -25.86
C THR A 294 -9.05 8.84 -26.56
N SER A 295 -10.14 9.18 -25.86
CA SER A 295 -11.04 10.29 -26.16
C SER A 295 -10.58 11.53 -25.40
N THR A 296 -10.24 12.61 -26.09
CA THR A 296 -10.04 13.93 -25.47
C THR A 296 -11.22 14.26 -24.55
N ILE A 297 -10.99 14.35 -23.24
CA ILE A 297 -12.00 14.88 -22.30
C ILE A 297 -12.26 16.32 -22.74
N PRO A 298 -13.51 16.69 -23.08
CA PRO A 298 -13.83 18.06 -23.46
C PRO A 298 -13.44 19.04 -22.34
N ASP A 299 -12.92 20.22 -22.68
CA ASP A 299 -12.44 21.21 -21.71
C ASP A 299 -13.52 21.68 -20.72
N ASP A 300 -14.80 21.53 -21.09
CA ASP A 300 -15.95 21.88 -20.27
C ASP A 300 -16.61 20.69 -19.56
N ALA A 301 -16.01 19.50 -19.63
CA ALA A 301 -16.46 18.29 -18.94
C ALA A 301 -15.81 18.14 -17.55
N THR A 302 -16.50 17.47 -16.64
CA THR A 302 -15.92 17.03 -15.36
C THR A 302 -15.63 15.54 -15.42
N PHE A 303 -14.54 15.12 -14.77
CA PHE A 303 -14.02 13.77 -14.86
C PHE A 303 -13.68 13.23 -13.47
N VAL A 304 -13.99 11.96 -13.24
CA VAL A 304 -13.52 11.23 -12.07
C VAL A 304 -13.09 9.82 -12.47
N HIS A 305 -11.92 9.42 -11.97
CA HIS A 305 -11.46 8.04 -12.04
C HIS A 305 -11.77 7.33 -10.72
N ILE A 306 -12.51 6.23 -10.79
CA ILE A 306 -12.90 5.40 -9.65
C ILE A 306 -12.05 4.12 -9.68
N HIS A 307 -11.36 3.83 -8.59
CA HIS A 307 -10.48 2.66 -8.48
C HIS A 307 -10.82 1.85 -7.23
N THR A 308 -11.24 0.59 -7.41
CA THR A 308 -11.47 -0.38 -6.34
C THR A 308 -10.69 -1.67 -6.60
N ALA A 309 -10.67 -2.58 -5.62
CA ALA A 309 -10.05 -3.89 -5.79
C ALA A 309 -10.76 -4.77 -6.84
N ALA A 310 -12.04 -4.53 -7.12
CA ALA A 310 -12.83 -5.32 -8.08
C ALA A 310 -12.76 -4.79 -9.51
N ALA A 311 -12.78 -3.46 -9.67
CA ALA A 311 -12.83 -2.80 -10.97
C ALA A 311 -12.39 -1.33 -10.88
N MET A 312 -12.05 -0.79 -12.06
CA MET A 312 -11.77 0.60 -12.31
C MET A 312 -12.81 1.17 -13.27
N ALA A 313 -13.15 2.45 -13.12
CA ALA A 313 -14.04 3.14 -14.04
C ALA A 313 -13.65 4.61 -14.20
N ASP A 314 -13.75 5.10 -15.43
CA ASP A 314 -13.62 6.52 -15.77
C ASP A 314 -15.02 7.00 -16.01
N VAL A 315 -15.40 8.08 -15.32
CA VAL A 315 -16.69 8.73 -15.51
C VAL A 315 -16.43 10.15 -15.98
N THR A 316 -17.00 10.49 -17.13
CA THR A 316 -17.00 11.84 -17.69
C THR A 316 -18.42 12.36 -17.73
N ILE A 317 -18.67 13.54 -17.19
CA ILE A 317 -19.94 14.26 -17.32
C ILE A 317 -19.73 15.49 -18.21
N ASN A 318 -20.47 15.55 -19.32
CA ASN A 318 -20.34 16.60 -20.33
C ASN A 318 -21.70 17.26 -20.64
N PRO A 319 -21.86 18.58 -20.48
CA PRO A 319 -20.90 19.48 -19.83
C PRO A 319 -20.84 19.25 -18.31
N GLY A 320 -19.73 19.60 -17.67
CA GLY A 320 -19.51 19.48 -16.23
C GLY A 320 -20.17 20.58 -15.40
N ARG A 321 -21.36 21.05 -15.81
CA ARG A 321 -22.10 22.15 -15.17
C ARG A 321 -23.60 21.86 -15.10
N VAL A 322 -24.32 22.65 -14.32
CA VAL A 322 -25.79 22.57 -14.18
C VAL A 322 -26.48 22.62 -15.55
N GLY A 323 -27.46 21.75 -15.75
CA GLY A 323 -28.20 21.61 -17.00
C GLY A 323 -28.32 20.17 -17.45
N ARG A 324 -28.65 19.98 -18.74
CA ARG A 324 -28.66 18.66 -19.38
C ARG A 324 -27.24 18.22 -19.65
N VAL A 325 -26.88 17.07 -19.12
CA VAL A 325 -25.56 16.46 -19.25
C VAL A 325 -25.66 15.07 -19.86
N GLU A 326 -24.54 14.65 -20.42
CA GLU A 326 -24.26 13.30 -20.86
C GLU A 326 -23.19 12.68 -19.96
N ILE A 327 -23.40 11.44 -19.57
CA ILE A 327 -22.45 10.69 -18.75
C ILE A 327 -21.87 9.57 -19.60
N GLY A 328 -20.55 9.62 -19.79
CA GLY A 328 -19.78 8.54 -20.38
C GLY A 328 -19.06 7.76 -19.29
N THR A 329 -19.08 6.43 -19.38
CA THR A 329 -18.34 5.56 -18.46
C THR A 329 -17.60 4.47 -19.21
N ARG A 330 -16.33 4.27 -18.89
CA ARG A 330 -15.56 3.12 -19.38
C ARG A 330 -15.10 2.29 -18.19
N LEU A 331 -15.04 0.98 -18.38
CA LEU A 331 -14.80 0.02 -17.31
C LEU A 331 -13.53 -0.77 -17.58
N TRP A 332 -12.68 -0.90 -16.57
CA TRP A 332 -11.44 -1.66 -16.63
C TRP A 332 -11.32 -2.60 -15.44
N ARG A 333 -10.50 -3.64 -15.63
CA ARG A 333 -9.98 -4.48 -14.56
C ARG A 333 -8.72 -3.83 -13.96
N ASP A 334 -8.27 -4.34 -12.83
CA ASP A 334 -7.00 -3.93 -12.17
C ASP A 334 -5.76 -4.14 -13.06
N ASP A 335 -5.84 -4.97 -14.11
CA ASP A 335 -4.78 -5.14 -15.11
C ASP A 335 -4.92 -4.24 -16.34
N MET A 336 -5.86 -3.28 -16.31
CA MET A 336 -6.18 -2.34 -17.38
C MET A 336 -6.80 -2.96 -18.63
N SER A 337 -7.15 -4.24 -18.62
CA SER A 337 -8.01 -4.81 -19.65
C SER A 337 -9.45 -4.30 -19.48
N GLU A 338 -10.19 -4.23 -20.58
CA GLU A 338 -11.60 -3.83 -20.54
C GLU A 338 -12.41 -4.82 -19.69
N LEU A 339 -13.19 -4.29 -18.74
CA LEU A 339 -14.10 -5.11 -17.94
C LEU A 339 -15.40 -5.36 -18.73
N ALA A 340 -15.55 -6.59 -19.23
CA ALA A 340 -16.75 -7.00 -19.94
C ALA A 340 -17.98 -7.07 -19.01
N ALA A 341 -18.90 -6.11 -19.16
CA ALA A 341 -20.16 -6.04 -18.43
C ALA A 341 -21.37 -6.42 -19.29
N ARG A 342 -22.42 -6.95 -18.66
CA ARG A 342 -23.76 -7.18 -19.27
C ARG A 342 -24.65 -5.95 -19.14
N ALA A 343 -24.52 -5.23 -18.03
CA ALA A 343 -25.29 -4.03 -17.74
C ALA A 343 -24.49 -3.12 -16.82
N VAL A 344 -24.66 -1.81 -17.01
CA VAL A 344 -24.11 -0.75 -16.15
C VAL A 344 -25.24 0.20 -15.83
N THR A 345 -25.43 0.47 -14.55
CA THR A 345 -26.40 1.47 -14.06
C THR A 345 -25.63 2.60 -13.42
N VAL A 346 -25.91 3.83 -13.82
CA VAL A 346 -25.29 5.05 -13.30
C VAL A 346 -26.32 5.75 -12.42
N ALA A 347 -25.94 6.01 -11.17
CA ALA A 347 -26.70 6.78 -10.21
C ALA A 347 -25.94 8.07 -9.85
N LEU A 348 -26.62 9.21 -9.88
CA LEU A 348 -26.10 10.49 -9.38
C LEU A 348 -26.85 10.90 -8.11
N GLU A 349 -26.11 11.02 -7.01
CA GLU A 349 -26.62 11.45 -5.71
C GLU A 349 -26.31 12.95 -5.49
N PRO A 350 -27.33 13.77 -5.20
CA PRO A 350 -27.18 15.21 -5.02
C PRO A 350 -26.41 15.60 -3.73
N PRO A 351 -25.67 16.73 -3.72
CA PRO A 351 -25.00 17.26 -2.52
C PRO A 351 -25.93 17.48 -1.32
N ASN A 352 -27.20 17.77 -1.54
CA ASN A 352 -28.20 17.95 -0.49
C ASN A 352 -29.14 16.73 -0.38
N LYS A 353 -29.03 15.97 0.71
CA LYS A 353 -29.80 14.73 0.95
C LYS A 353 -31.32 14.92 1.03
N ASN A 354 -31.80 16.15 1.14
CA ASN A 354 -33.22 16.50 1.17
C ASN A 354 -33.82 16.84 -0.21
N ALA A 355 -33.01 16.89 -1.26
CA ALA A 355 -33.48 17.08 -2.64
C ALA A 355 -33.95 15.74 -3.24
N ARG A 356 -35.05 15.78 -4.01
CA ARG A 356 -35.71 14.62 -4.62
C ARG A 356 -34.73 13.72 -5.40
N SER A 357 -34.84 12.41 -5.10
CA SER A 357 -34.46 11.21 -5.86
C SER A 357 -33.10 11.22 -6.56
N THR A 358 -32.18 10.40 -6.05
CA THR A 358 -31.05 9.84 -6.80
C THR A 358 -31.45 9.57 -8.24
N ILE A 359 -30.71 10.14 -9.19
CA ILE A 359 -31.00 10.00 -10.60
C ILE A 359 -30.35 8.71 -11.07
N GLU A 360 -31.14 7.67 -11.33
CA GLU A 360 -30.64 6.35 -11.73
C GLU A 360 -31.02 6.04 -13.18
N HIS A 361 -30.02 5.73 -14.01
CA HIS A 361 -30.20 5.39 -15.41
C HIS A 361 -29.39 4.15 -15.79
N VAL A 362 -29.99 3.31 -16.63
CA VAL A 362 -29.27 2.21 -17.27
C VAL A 362 -28.47 2.77 -18.45
N ALA A 363 -27.16 2.55 -18.45
CA ALA A 363 -26.28 3.01 -19.52
C ALA A 363 -26.37 2.07 -20.73
N VAL A 364 -26.25 2.65 -21.92
CA VAL A 364 -26.22 1.94 -23.19
C VAL A 364 -24.78 1.77 -23.63
N ARG A 365 -24.38 0.55 -23.98
CA ARG A 365 -23.03 0.29 -24.48
C ARG A 365 -22.93 0.72 -25.94
N GLU A 366 -21.88 1.45 -26.25
CA GLU A 366 -21.56 1.92 -27.60
C GLU A 366 -20.48 1.08 -28.27
N ASP A 367 -20.32 1.28 -29.58
CA ASP A 367 -19.38 0.54 -30.43
C ASP A 367 -17.91 0.78 -30.04
N ASP A 368 -17.61 1.93 -29.42
CA ASP A 368 -16.27 2.31 -28.95
C ASP A 368 -15.93 1.75 -27.55
N GLY A 369 -16.85 0.96 -26.96
CA GLY A 369 -16.71 0.35 -25.62
C GLY A 369 -17.18 1.25 -24.47
N THR A 370 -17.60 2.49 -24.73
CA THR A 370 -18.15 3.40 -23.72
C THR A 370 -19.58 3.03 -23.36
N TRP A 371 -19.93 3.15 -22.09
CA TRP A 371 -21.30 3.10 -21.58
C TRP A 371 -21.82 4.52 -21.45
N ARG A 372 -22.89 4.86 -22.17
CA ARG A 372 -23.42 6.22 -22.24
C ARG A 372 -24.80 6.33 -21.60
N VAL A 373 -25.01 7.41 -20.86
CA VAL A 373 -26.32 7.89 -20.42
C VAL A 373 -26.51 9.30 -20.95
N SER A 374 -27.59 9.52 -21.71
CA SER A 374 -27.90 10.83 -22.30
C SER A 374 -29.07 11.49 -21.58
N ASN A 375 -29.16 12.82 -21.68
CA ASN A 375 -30.26 13.65 -21.16
C ASN A 375 -30.46 13.55 -19.64
N VAL A 376 -29.38 13.59 -18.87
CA VAL A 376 -29.45 13.65 -17.40
C VAL A 376 -29.59 15.10 -16.98
N ASP A 377 -30.64 15.42 -16.20
CA ASP A 377 -30.87 16.79 -15.70
C ASP A 377 -30.15 16.99 -14.36
N CYS A 378 -29.00 17.67 -14.38
CA CYS A 378 -28.29 18.11 -13.18
C CYS A 378 -28.81 19.48 -12.74
N THR A 379 -29.52 19.53 -11.62
CA THR A 379 -30.31 20.72 -11.21
C THR A 379 -29.60 21.67 -10.23
N GLN A 380 -28.42 21.29 -9.73
CA GLN A 380 -27.68 22.07 -8.74
C GLN A 380 -26.16 21.88 -8.89
N ASP A 381 -25.42 22.93 -8.58
CA ASP A 381 -23.96 22.92 -8.49
C ASP A 381 -23.50 22.30 -7.16
N GLY A 382 -22.26 21.81 -7.14
CA GLY A 382 -21.63 21.27 -5.93
C GLY A 382 -21.02 19.89 -6.13
N VAL A 383 -20.70 19.23 -5.01
CA VAL A 383 -20.09 17.89 -4.99
C VAL A 383 -21.20 16.85 -5.00
N TRP A 384 -21.40 16.20 -6.15
CA TRP A 384 -22.29 15.06 -6.32
C TRP A 384 -21.53 13.76 -6.04
N THR A 385 -22.25 12.69 -5.73
CA THR A 385 -21.67 11.34 -5.70
C THR A 385 -22.17 10.55 -6.90
N VAL A 386 -21.26 10.11 -7.77
CA VAL A 386 -21.59 9.14 -8.82
C VAL A 386 -21.44 7.73 -8.26
N ARG A 387 -22.42 6.87 -8.53
CA ARG A 387 -22.43 5.45 -8.17
C ARG A 387 -22.70 4.61 -9.42
N LEU A 388 -21.79 3.71 -9.75
CA LEU A 388 -21.91 2.75 -10.83
C LEU A 388 -22.27 1.39 -10.25
N THR A 389 -23.37 0.79 -10.72
CA THR A 389 -23.70 -0.61 -10.46
C THR A 389 -23.43 -1.42 -11.72
N ILE A 390 -22.36 -2.21 -11.68
CA ILE A 390 -21.87 -2.99 -12.81
C ILE A 390 -22.30 -4.44 -12.60
N THR A 391 -22.91 -5.03 -13.63
CA THR A 391 -23.19 -6.47 -13.68
C THR A 391 -22.24 -7.11 -14.69
N PRO A 392 -21.14 -7.74 -14.24
CA PRO A 392 -20.17 -8.39 -15.12
C PRO A 392 -20.76 -9.55 -15.93
N ARG A 393 -20.07 -9.99 -16.99
CA ARG A 393 -20.48 -11.21 -17.72
C ARG A 393 -20.35 -12.48 -16.89
N GLU A 394 -19.37 -12.50 -16.00
CA GLU A 394 -19.06 -13.56 -15.03
C GLU A 394 -18.62 -12.89 -13.73
N GLY A 395 -19.09 -13.40 -12.58
CA GLY A 395 -18.81 -12.85 -11.26
C GLY A 395 -20.01 -12.15 -10.60
N SER A 396 -19.79 -11.61 -9.40
CA SER A 396 -20.77 -10.84 -8.63
C SER A 396 -20.95 -9.43 -9.20
N LYS A 397 -22.07 -8.78 -8.83
CA LYS A 397 -22.25 -7.35 -9.11
C LYS A 397 -21.15 -6.54 -8.41
N ILE A 398 -20.66 -5.51 -9.08
CA ILE A 398 -19.62 -4.61 -8.58
C ILE A 398 -20.24 -3.22 -8.45
N VAL A 399 -20.04 -2.57 -7.31
CA VAL A 399 -20.50 -1.20 -7.08
C VAL A 399 -19.28 -0.30 -6.91
N LEU A 400 -19.23 0.79 -7.66
CA LEU A 400 -18.16 1.79 -7.59
C LEU A 400 -18.78 3.15 -7.30
N ASP A 401 -18.22 3.96 -6.41
CA ASP A 401 -18.70 5.31 -6.16
C ASP A 401 -17.57 6.31 -5.92
N ALA A 402 -17.79 7.56 -6.32
CA ALA A 402 -16.83 8.65 -6.12
C ALA A 402 -17.50 10.03 -6.12
N PRO A 403 -16.92 11.02 -5.43
CA PRO A 403 -17.35 12.41 -5.55
C PRO A 403 -16.96 13.00 -6.91
N ILE A 404 -17.86 13.79 -7.50
CA ILE A 404 -17.63 14.54 -8.75
C ILE A 404 -18.21 15.95 -8.64
N VAL A 405 -17.48 16.95 -9.11
CA VAL A 405 -17.88 18.36 -8.99
C VAL A 405 -18.64 18.78 -10.24
N ILE A 406 -19.84 19.33 -10.04
CA ILE A 406 -20.64 19.98 -11.08
C ILE A 406 -20.61 21.50 -10.84
N ALA A 407 -20.13 22.26 -11.82
CA ALA A 407 -20.07 23.72 -11.77
C ALA A 407 -21.45 24.35 -12.03
N ARG A 408 -21.58 25.67 -11.79
CA ARG A 408 -22.80 26.43 -12.09
C ARG A 408 -23.06 26.58 -13.58
#